data_AF-A0A661KTN3-F1
#
_entry.id   AF-A0A661KTN3-F1
#
_cell.length_a   1.000
_cell.length_b   1.000
_cell.length_c   1.000
_cell.angle_alpha   90.00
_cell.angle_beta   90.00
_cell.angle_gamma   90.00
#
_symmetry.space_group_name_H-M   'P 1'
#
loop_
_entity.id
_entity.type
_entity.pdbx_description
1 polymer ?
#
loop_
_entity_poly.entity_id
_entity_poly.type
_entity_poly.pdbx_seq_one_letter_code
_entity_poly.pdbx_strand_id
1 'polypeptide(L)'
;MAEIRSTMDIIMEKTKGLTMSEEEKKALKEQELQGKVRGLIQKLTDGALNLEKVAAEMASIAEKDRALAHEILRDEVLARIQPGDENESLVQILELVLG
;
A
#
# COMPACT_ATOMS: atom_id res chain seq x y z
N MET A 1 7.76 29.48 -44.48
CA MET A 1 7.02 28.21 -44.32
C MET A 1 6.72 28.06 -42.84
N ALA A 2 5.45 28.18 -42.43
CA ALA A 2 5.05 28.04 -41.03
C ALA A 2 4.70 26.57 -40.78
N GLU A 3 5.57 25.84 -40.10
CA GLU A 3 5.30 24.46 -39.71
C GLU A 3 4.26 24.45 -38.57
N ILE A 4 3.03 24.06 -38.91
CA ILE A 4 1.99 23.83 -37.91
C ILE A 4 2.37 22.56 -37.16
N ARG A 5 2.79 22.71 -35.90
CA ARG A 5 3.09 21.57 -35.01
C ARG A 5 1.82 20.79 -34.71
N SER A 6 1.90 19.46 -34.72
CA SER A 6 0.78 18.59 -34.38
C SER A 6 0.35 18.82 -32.93
N THR A 7 -0.95 18.78 -32.65
CA THR A 7 -1.49 18.81 -31.28
C THR A 7 -0.82 17.74 -30.40
N MET A 8 -0.45 16.60 -30.97
CA MET A 8 0.21 15.50 -30.26
C MET A 8 1.66 15.84 -29.89
N ASP A 9 2.38 16.55 -30.77
CA ASP A 9 3.76 17.01 -30.51
C ASP A 9 3.77 18.06 -29.39
N ILE A 10 2.80 18.98 -29.41
CA ILE A 10 2.63 20.00 -28.37
C ILE A 10 2.32 19.35 -27.01
N ILE A 11 1.50 18.29 -26.99
CA ILE A 11 1.19 17.54 -25.77
C ILE A 11 2.45 16.83 -25.25
N MET A 12 3.18 16.10 -26.10
CA MET A 12 4.41 15.37 -25.74
C MET A 12 5.53 16.30 -25.25
N GLU A 13 5.66 17.49 -25.85
CA GLU A 13 6.63 18.51 -25.44
C GLU A 13 6.27 19.12 -24.08
N LYS A 14 4.96 19.34 -23.82
CA LYS A 14 4.46 19.83 -22.52
C LYS A 14 4.50 18.78 -21.42
N THR A 15 4.41 17.48 -21.74
CA THR A 15 4.43 16.38 -20.77
C THR A 15 5.82 15.76 -20.56
N LYS A 16 6.84 16.21 -21.30
CA LYS A 16 8.21 15.68 -21.25
C LYS A 16 8.87 15.78 -19.87
N GLY A 17 8.41 16.69 -19.01
CA GLY A 17 8.83 16.83 -17.60
C GLY A 17 7.80 16.33 -16.58
N LEU A 18 6.67 15.75 -17.02
CA LEU A 18 5.60 15.20 -16.19
C LEU A 18 5.72 13.68 -16.01
N THR A 19 6.81 13.07 -16.47
CA THR A 19 7.11 11.68 -16.14
C THR A 19 7.64 11.64 -14.72
N MET A 20 6.87 11.06 -13.79
CA MET A 20 7.34 10.82 -12.43
C MET A 20 8.72 10.16 -12.45
N SER A 21 9.63 10.69 -11.65
CA SER A 21 10.95 10.07 -11.48
C SER A 21 10.77 8.66 -10.91
N GLU A 22 11.76 7.78 -11.11
CA GLU A 22 11.71 6.43 -10.52
C GLU A 22 11.62 6.46 -8.99
N GLU A 23 12.12 7.52 -8.35
CA GLU A 23 12.00 7.77 -6.91
C GLU A 23 10.56 8.15 -6.52
N GLU A 24 9.93 9.05 -7.27
CA GLU A 24 8.53 9.43 -7.05
C GLU A 24 7.58 8.26 -7.27
N LYS A 25 7.85 7.41 -8.28
CA LYS A 25 7.07 6.18 -8.51
C LYS A 25 7.19 5.20 -7.35
N LYS A 26 8.40 5.03 -6.79
CA LYS A 26 8.61 4.18 -5.63
C LYS A 26 7.89 4.72 -4.40
N ALA A 27 8.02 6.01 -4.12
CA ALA A 27 7.36 6.65 -2.98
C ALA A 27 5.83 6.56 -3.07
N LEU A 28 5.26 6.80 -4.25
CA LEU A 28 3.82 6.64 -4.46
C LEU A 28 3.37 5.21 -4.23
N LYS A 29 4.12 4.24 -4.74
CA LYS A 29 3.79 2.82 -4.60
C LYS A 29 3.87 2.35 -3.15
N GLU A 30 4.85 2.85 -2.40
CA GLU A 30 4.97 2.62 -0.95
C GLU A 30 3.78 3.22 -0.19
N GLN A 31 3.37 4.44 -0.52
CA GLN A 31 2.16 5.07 0.05
C GLN A 31 0.88 4.28 -0.26
N GLU A 32 0.71 3.82 -1.50
CA GLU A 32 -0.43 2.98 -1.90
C GLU A 32 -0.46 1.66 -1.12
N LEU A 33 0.70 1.01 -0.98
CA LEU A 33 0.83 -0.22 -0.21
C LEU A 33 0.51 0.02 1.26
N GLN A 34 1.00 1.13 1.82
CA GLN A 34 0.71 1.55 3.18
C GLN A 34 -0.79 1.80 3.40
N GLY A 35 -1.44 2.50 2.47
CA GLY A 35 -2.88 2.70 2.49
C GLY A 35 -3.66 1.39 2.42
N LYS A 36 -3.23 0.45 1.57
CA LYS A 36 -3.85 -0.88 1.46
C LYS A 36 -3.76 -1.63 2.78
N VAL A 37 -2.57 -1.75 3.36
CA VAL A 37 -2.34 -2.49 4.62
C VAL A 37 -3.13 -1.87 5.78
N ARG A 38 -3.10 -0.54 5.92
CA ARG A 38 -3.90 0.19 6.93
C ARG A 38 -5.39 -0.07 6.80
N GLY A 39 -5.89 -0.06 5.56
CA GLY A 39 -7.30 -0.34 5.28
C GLY A 39 -7.70 -1.77 5.64
N LEU A 40 -6.81 -2.75 5.46
CA LEU A 40 -7.06 -4.14 5.86
C LEU A 40 -7.14 -4.27 7.38
N ILE A 41 -6.18 -3.68 8.12
CA ILE A 41 -6.17 -3.72 9.58
C ILE A 41 -7.41 -3.02 10.15
N GLN A 42 -7.80 -1.87 9.59
CA GLN A 42 -9.00 -1.16 10.04
C GLN A 42 -10.26 -2.00 9.84
N LYS A 43 -10.43 -2.61 8.67
CA LYS A 43 -11.59 -3.47 8.41
C LYS A 43 -11.61 -4.71 9.30
N LEU A 44 -10.44 -5.23 9.69
CA LEU A 44 -10.34 -6.31 10.66
C LEU A 44 -10.81 -5.86 12.05
N THR A 45 -10.30 -4.73 12.54
CA THR A 45 -10.68 -4.20 13.86
C THR A 45 -12.13 -3.76 13.92
N ASP A 46 -12.70 -3.31 12.80
CA ASP A 46 -14.12 -2.94 12.70
C ASP A 46 -15.05 -4.15 12.51
N GLY A 47 -14.51 -5.37 12.40
CA GLY A 47 -15.26 -6.60 12.14
C GLY A 47 -15.83 -6.71 10.72
N ALA A 48 -15.48 -5.79 9.81
CA ALA A 48 -15.91 -5.79 8.41
C ALA A 48 -15.16 -6.85 7.56
N LEU A 49 -14.00 -7.31 8.03
CA LEU A 49 -13.19 -8.35 7.39
C LEU A 49 -12.68 -9.31 8.46
N ASN A 50 -12.61 -10.61 8.15
CA ASN A 50 -12.03 -11.60 9.05
C ASN A 50 -10.54 -11.83 8.74
N LEU A 51 -9.84 -12.49 9.66
CA LEU A 51 -8.41 -12.78 9.53
C LEU A 51 -8.04 -13.53 8.24
N GLU A 52 -8.82 -14.54 7.87
CA GLU A 52 -8.58 -15.34 6.66
C GLU A 52 -8.59 -14.49 5.39
N LYS A 53 -9.51 -13.53 5.31
CA LYS A 53 -9.57 -12.61 4.16
C LYS A 53 -8.42 -11.62 4.17
N VAL A 54 -8.00 -11.14 5.34
CA VAL A 54 -6.81 -10.28 5.42
C VAL A 54 -5.57 -11.06 4.99
N ALA A 55 -5.42 -12.30 5.44
CA ALA A 55 -4.34 -13.21 5.04
C ALA A 55 -4.27 -13.37 3.52
N ALA A 56 -5.42 -13.65 2.89
CA ALA A 56 -5.52 -13.82 1.45
C ALA A 56 -5.14 -12.53 0.70
N GLU A 57 -5.61 -11.37 1.19
CA GLU A 57 -5.26 -10.06 0.62
C GLU A 57 -3.75 -9.76 0.74
N MET A 58 -3.13 -10.09 1.88
CA MET A 58 -1.68 -9.96 2.06
C MET A 58 -0.92 -10.92 1.15
N ALA A 59 -1.38 -12.16 0.98
CA ALA A 59 -0.78 -13.15 0.09
C ALA A 59 -0.86 -12.73 -1.39
N SER A 60 -1.92 -12.01 -1.77
CA SER A 60 -2.13 -11.47 -3.13
C SER A 60 -1.18 -10.33 -3.52
N ILE A 61 -0.48 -9.74 -2.54
CA ILE A 61 0.51 -8.69 -2.80
C ILE A 61 1.65 -9.29 -3.61
N ALA A 62 2.12 -8.54 -4.61
CA ALA A 62 3.21 -8.97 -5.47
C ALA A 62 4.45 -9.35 -4.64
N GLU A 63 5.12 -10.43 -5.01
CA GLU A 63 6.23 -11.00 -4.24
C GLU A 63 7.34 -9.98 -3.92
N LYS A 64 7.66 -9.10 -4.89
CA LYS A 64 8.65 -8.01 -4.73
C LYS A 64 8.27 -6.97 -3.65
N ASP A 65 6.99 -6.86 -3.31
CA ASP A 65 6.45 -5.88 -2.36
C ASP A 65 6.03 -6.54 -1.03
N ARG A 66 6.07 -7.89 -0.94
CA ARG A 66 5.59 -8.65 0.22
C ARG A 66 6.37 -8.35 1.50
N ALA A 67 7.70 -8.22 1.40
CA ALA A 67 8.56 -7.87 2.54
C ALA A 67 8.18 -6.51 3.13
N LEU A 68 8.04 -5.49 2.28
CA LEU A 68 7.63 -4.15 2.68
C LEU A 68 6.19 -4.15 3.25
N ALA A 69 5.28 -4.92 2.65
CA ALA A 69 3.92 -5.04 3.16
C ALA A 69 3.87 -5.66 4.58
N HIS A 70 4.72 -6.67 4.85
CA HIS A 70 4.83 -7.28 6.17
C HIS A 70 5.45 -6.31 7.20
N GLU A 71 6.43 -5.51 6.80
CA GLU A 71 7.03 -4.46 7.64
C GLU A 71 5.98 -3.41 8.01
N ILE A 72 5.28 -2.86 7.02
CA ILE A 72 4.19 -1.90 7.23
C ILE A 72 3.12 -2.49 8.15
N LEU A 73 2.72 -3.74 7.93
CA LEU A 73 1.70 -4.40 8.76
C LEU A 73 2.16 -4.49 10.21
N ARG A 74 3.41 -4.91 10.43
CA ARG A 74 4.00 -5.00 11.77
C ARG A 74 3.97 -3.64 12.46
N ASP A 75 4.48 -2.61 11.81
CA ASP A 75 4.58 -1.28 12.39
C ASP A 75 3.21 -0.69 12.71
N GLU A 76 2.24 -0.87 11.81
CA GLU A 76 0.88 -0.40 11.99
C GLU A 76 0.16 -1.14 13.12
N VAL A 77 0.35 -2.46 13.25
CA VAL A 77 -0.21 -3.23 14.37
C VAL A 77 0.42 -2.78 15.68
N LEU A 78 1.75 -2.69 15.75
CA LEU A 78 2.45 -2.24 16.96
C LEU A 78 2.03 -0.83 17.39
N ALA A 79 1.79 0.07 16.43
CA ALA A 79 1.31 1.42 16.70
C ALA A 79 -0.14 1.46 17.24
N ARG A 80 -0.95 0.44 16.93
CA ARG A 80 -2.36 0.34 17.35
C ARG A 80 -2.56 -0.42 18.64
N ILE A 81 -1.60 -1.24 19.07
CA ILE A 81 -1.73 -2.01 20.32
C ILE A 81 -1.78 -1.04 21.51
N GLN A 82 -2.85 -1.12 22.28
CA GLN A 82 -3.04 -0.33 23.49
C GLN A 82 -3.13 -1.24 24.72
N PRO A 83 -2.21 -1.13 25.70
CA PRO A 83 -2.28 -1.92 26.92
C PRO A 83 -3.60 -1.70 27.67
N GLY A 84 -4.34 -2.77 27.93
CA GLY A 84 -5.63 -2.71 28.63
C GLY A 84 -6.86 -2.72 27.72
N ASP A 85 -6.67 -2.57 26.41
CA ASP A 85 -7.73 -2.70 25.40
C ASP A 85 -7.73 -4.09 24.72
N GLU A 86 -8.77 -4.35 23.93
CA GLU A 86 -8.94 -5.58 23.16
C GLU A 86 -7.98 -5.59 21.95
N ASN A 87 -6.89 -6.36 22.09
CA ASN A 87 -5.85 -6.47 21.06
C ASN A 87 -5.86 -7.85 20.36
N GLU A 88 -6.86 -8.69 20.61
CA GLU A 88 -6.84 -10.09 20.16
C GLU A 88 -6.70 -10.22 18.64
N SER A 89 -7.51 -9.49 17.87
CA SER A 89 -7.42 -9.52 16.41
C SER A 89 -6.11 -8.97 15.86
N LEU A 90 -5.50 -8.00 16.56
CA LEU A 90 -4.19 -7.42 16.22
C LEU A 90 -3.05 -8.42 16.48
N VAL A 91 -3.13 -9.19 17.55
CA VAL A 91 -2.13 -10.23 17.85
C VAL A 91 -2.28 -11.41 16.88
N GLN A 92 -3.50 -11.86 16.62
CA GLN A 92 -3.76 -12.99 15.71
C GLN A 92 -3.27 -12.72 14.28
N ILE A 93 -3.37 -11.48 13.79
CA ILE A 93 -2.84 -11.15 12.46
C ILE A 93 -1.31 -11.13 12.42
N LEU A 94 -0.64 -10.75 13.51
CA LEU A 94 0.83 -10.80 13.58
C LEU A 94 1.33 -12.24 13.52
N GLU A 95 0.70 -13.16 14.25
CA GLU A 95 1.06 -14.58 14.23
C GLU A 95 0.93 -15.18 12.83
N LEU A 96 -0.12 -14.81 12.09
CA LEU A 96 -0.37 -15.35 10.77
C LEU A 96 0.57 -14.78 9.69
N VAL A 97 1.06 -13.55 9.84
CA VAL A 97 1.93 -12.88 8.85
C VAL A 97 3.42 -13.08 9.14
N LEU A 98 3.80 -13.28 10.40
CA LEU A 98 5.19 -13.51 10.84
C LEU A 98 5.53 -14.98 11.10
N GLY A 99 4.52 -15.86 11.19
CA GLY A 99 4.67 -17.31 11.38
C GLY A 99 5.03 -18.08 10.12
#